data_AF-E0IEY4-F1
#
_entry.id   AF-E0IEY4-F1
#
_cell.length_a   1.000
_cell.length_b   1.000
_cell.length_c   1.000
_cell.angle_alpha   90.00
_cell.angle_beta   90.00
_cell.angle_gamma   90.00
#
_symmetry.space_group_name_H-M   'P 1'
#
loop_
_entity.id
_entity.type
_entity.pdbx_description
1 polymer ?
#
loop_
_entity_poly.entity_id
_entity_poly.type
_entity_poly.pdbx_seq_one_letter_code
_entity_poly.pdbx_strand_id
1 'polypeptide(L)'
;MVDDVRLAFIVQSKDIQPFIPELLEGIQDMNWPNACSIVEILSAHPEEVMPHVKGILLSDDTMWVYWILERLIPNWPLHLVKAVQAELIILLNRLDPYEENDLKAACILLDSGLMKWSDVSEVIVAKEEQVVAQLSVYSAEQIEHFEELERYRIEVLLNDPRLIVEYVQEKNEILKMKSKYETQVGYLESIREFREQCEGIS
;
A
#
# COMPACT_ATOMS: atom_id res chain seq x y z
N MET A 1 1.18 -4.57 -19.60
CA MET A 1 1.90 -5.81 -19.23
C MET A 1 2.99 -6.08 -20.25
N VAL A 2 4.24 -6.18 -19.80
CA VAL A 2 5.41 -6.48 -20.65
C VAL A 2 5.52 -7.99 -20.82
N ASP A 3 5.32 -8.50 -22.03
CA ASP A 3 5.43 -9.93 -22.32
C ASP A 3 6.89 -10.40 -22.46
N ASP A 4 7.08 -11.73 -22.54
CA ASP A 4 8.41 -12.35 -22.59
C ASP A 4 9.25 -11.89 -23.79
N VAL A 5 8.62 -11.68 -24.95
CA VAL A 5 9.30 -11.25 -26.17
C VAL A 5 9.78 -9.82 -26.02
N ARG A 6 8.93 -8.95 -25.45
CA ARG A 6 9.26 -7.56 -25.18
C ARG A 6 10.34 -7.45 -24.12
N LEU A 7 10.25 -8.22 -23.04
CA LEU A 7 11.28 -8.25 -22.01
C LEU A 7 12.63 -8.72 -22.56
N ALA A 8 12.65 -9.79 -23.35
CA ALA A 8 13.87 -10.30 -23.97
C ALA A 8 14.55 -9.26 -24.89
N PHE A 9 13.75 -8.49 -25.64
CA PHE A 9 14.25 -7.38 -26.44
C PHE A 9 14.89 -6.29 -25.56
N ILE A 10 14.22 -5.90 -24.47
CA ILE A 10 14.72 -4.88 -23.55
C ILE A 10 16.03 -5.31 -22.90
N VAL A 11 16.12 -6.55 -22.42
CA VAL A 11 17.33 -7.12 -21.79
C VAL A 11 18.54 -7.14 -22.76
N GLN A 12 18.29 -7.30 -24.06
CA GLN A 12 19.35 -7.26 -25.08
C GLN A 12 19.72 -5.82 -25.50
N SER A 13 18.94 -4.80 -25.08
CA SER A 13 19.22 -3.41 -25.38
C SER A 13 20.51 -2.96 -24.70
N LYS A 14 21.26 -2.08 -25.37
CA LYS A 14 22.46 -1.43 -24.80
C LYS A 14 22.13 -0.23 -23.93
N ASP A 15 20.92 0.31 -24.08
CA ASP A 15 20.43 1.45 -23.30
C ASP A 15 19.04 1.11 -22.79
N ILE A 16 18.88 1.16 -21.46
CA ILE A 16 17.65 0.83 -20.77
C ILE A 16 16.76 2.06 -20.58
N GLN A 17 17.33 3.28 -20.61
CA GLN A 17 16.62 4.50 -20.22
C GLN A 17 15.30 4.72 -20.97
N PRO A 18 15.21 4.50 -22.30
CA PRO A 18 13.96 4.70 -23.02
C PRO A 18 12.82 3.77 -22.56
N PHE A 19 13.16 2.64 -21.92
CA PHE A 19 12.21 1.62 -21.49
C PHE A 19 11.82 1.74 -20.02
N ILE A 20 12.50 2.58 -19.23
CA ILE A 20 12.22 2.73 -17.79
C ILE A 20 10.74 3.04 -17.51
N PRO A 21 10.06 3.96 -18.22
CA PRO A 21 8.63 4.19 -17.99
C PRO A 21 7.77 2.94 -18.23
N GLU A 22 8.01 2.21 -19.32
CA GLU A 22 7.30 0.97 -19.68
C GLU A 22 7.55 -0.13 -18.63
N LEU A 23 8.77 -0.24 -18.13
CA LEU A 23 9.14 -1.18 -17.07
C LEU A 23 8.48 -0.81 -15.73
N LEU A 24 8.43 0.48 -15.38
CA LEU A 24 7.75 0.93 -14.17
C LEU A 24 6.24 0.64 -14.23
N GLU A 25 5.59 0.82 -15.38
CA GLU A 25 4.20 0.40 -15.58
C GLU A 25 4.06 -1.13 -15.42
N GLY A 26 5.06 -1.89 -15.86
CA GLY A 26 5.11 -3.36 -15.73
C GLY A 26 5.13 -3.90 -14.30
N ILE A 27 5.32 -3.03 -13.29
CA ILE A 27 5.30 -3.40 -11.86
C ILE A 27 4.16 -2.73 -11.08
N GLN A 28 3.14 -2.21 -11.77
CA GLN A 28 1.90 -1.75 -11.14
C GLN A 28 1.21 -2.86 -10.33
N ASP A 29 1.39 -4.12 -10.74
CA ASP A 29 0.90 -5.30 -10.03
C ASP A 29 1.95 -6.41 -10.10
N MET A 30 2.48 -6.80 -8.93
CA MET A 30 3.50 -7.85 -8.84
C MET A 30 2.98 -9.25 -9.17
N ASN A 31 1.66 -9.43 -9.31
CA ASN A 31 1.08 -10.67 -9.82
C ASN A 31 1.21 -10.80 -11.33
N TRP A 32 1.57 -9.73 -12.04
CA TRP A 32 1.75 -9.79 -13.48
C TRP A 32 2.96 -10.66 -13.85
N PRO A 33 2.86 -11.42 -14.95
CA PRO A 33 4.02 -12.08 -15.55
C PRO A 33 5.18 -11.11 -15.68
N ASN A 34 6.38 -11.59 -15.41
CA ASN A 34 7.64 -10.84 -15.50
C ASN A 34 7.84 -9.70 -14.51
N ALA A 35 6.87 -9.34 -13.66
CA ALA A 35 7.02 -8.21 -12.72
C ALA A 35 8.28 -8.35 -11.83
N CYS A 36 8.56 -9.57 -11.32
CA CYS A 36 9.79 -9.85 -10.57
C CYS A 36 11.06 -9.57 -11.38
N SER A 37 11.13 -10.06 -12.62
CA SER A 37 12.28 -9.83 -13.50
C SER A 37 12.42 -8.35 -13.88
N ILE A 38 11.31 -7.63 -14.00
CA ILE A 38 11.31 -6.19 -14.26
C ILE A 38 11.86 -5.44 -13.04
N VAL A 39 11.48 -5.81 -11.81
CA VAL A 39 12.07 -5.26 -10.58
C VAL A 39 13.59 -5.46 -10.58
N GLU A 40 14.09 -6.66 -10.90
CA GLU A 40 15.54 -6.92 -10.97
C GLU A 40 16.26 -5.98 -11.94
N ILE A 41 15.67 -5.75 -13.12
CA ILE A 41 16.21 -4.80 -14.11
C ILE A 41 16.20 -3.38 -13.55
N LEU A 42 15.07 -2.91 -13.00
CA LEU A 42 14.95 -1.56 -12.44
C LEU A 42 15.92 -1.34 -11.27
N SER A 43 16.09 -2.32 -10.39
CA SER A 43 17.01 -2.28 -9.25
C SER A 43 18.48 -2.19 -9.67
N ALA A 44 18.84 -2.64 -10.87
CA ALA A 44 20.19 -2.49 -11.42
C ALA A 44 20.49 -1.06 -11.92
N HIS A 45 19.47 -0.21 -12.07
CA HIS A 45 19.56 1.14 -12.65
C HIS A 45 18.86 2.21 -11.78
N PRO A 46 19.16 2.30 -10.47
CA PRO A 46 18.36 3.12 -9.55
C PRO A 46 18.50 4.63 -9.83
N GLU A 47 19.64 5.09 -10.33
CA GLU A 47 19.89 6.49 -10.70
C GLU A 47 18.99 6.93 -11.86
N GLU A 48 18.83 6.05 -12.86
CA GLU A 48 18.00 6.30 -14.02
C GLU A 48 16.51 6.14 -13.70
N VAL A 49 16.16 5.27 -12.75
CA VAL A 49 14.77 5.02 -12.32
C VAL A 49 14.22 6.13 -11.42
N MET A 50 15.04 6.67 -10.52
CA MET A 50 14.61 7.64 -9.50
C MET A 50 13.82 8.85 -10.04
N PRO A 51 14.20 9.51 -11.16
CA PRO A 51 13.46 10.66 -11.68
C PRO A 51 12.01 10.34 -12.05
N HIS A 52 11.74 9.10 -12.47
CA HIS A 52 10.40 8.65 -12.86
C HIS A 52 9.53 8.27 -11.66
N VAL A 53 10.15 7.78 -10.59
CA VAL A 53 9.45 7.34 -9.37
C VAL A 53 8.76 8.49 -8.63
N LYS A 54 9.31 9.72 -8.68
CA LYS A 54 8.68 10.88 -8.03
C LYS A 54 7.22 11.10 -8.45
N GLY A 55 6.96 10.99 -9.76
CA GLY A 55 5.61 11.13 -10.29
C GLY A 55 4.69 10.01 -9.82
N ILE A 56 5.21 8.78 -9.72
CA ILE A 56 4.45 7.61 -9.27
C ILE A 56 4.06 7.75 -7.80
N LEU A 57 5.01 8.14 -6.92
CA LEU A 57 4.75 8.36 -5.48
C LEU A 57 3.65 9.41 -5.21
N LEU A 58 3.41 10.32 -6.15
CA LEU A 58 2.38 11.36 -6.03
C LEU A 58 1.08 11.01 -6.74
N SER A 59 1.02 9.87 -7.44
CA SER A 59 -0.16 9.42 -8.18
C SER A 59 -1.28 8.92 -7.25
N ASP A 60 -2.47 8.71 -7.84
CA ASP A 60 -3.64 8.14 -7.17
C ASP A 60 -3.67 6.60 -7.22
N ASP A 61 -2.71 5.97 -7.92
CA ASP A 61 -2.59 4.51 -7.99
C ASP A 61 -1.84 4.00 -6.76
N THR A 62 -2.58 3.80 -5.66
CA THR A 62 -2.02 3.43 -4.36
C THR A 62 -1.34 2.07 -4.36
N MET A 63 -1.80 1.14 -5.20
CA MET A 63 -1.18 -0.18 -5.37
C MET A 63 0.17 -0.05 -6.08
N TRP A 64 0.27 0.79 -7.11
CA TRP A 64 1.54 1.05 -7.75
C TRP A 64 2.52 1.73 -6.79
N VAL A 65 2.07 2.74 -6.03
CA VAL A 65 2.86 3.37 -4.98
C VAL A 65 3.38 2.33 -3.98
N TYR A 66 2.51 1.41 -3.53
CA TYR A 66 2.87 0.33 -2.64
C TYR A 66 4.03 -0.50 -3.19
N TRP A 67 3.97 -0.93 -4.45
CA TRP A 67 5.04 -1.75 -5.03
C TRP A 67 6.35 -0.98 -5.21
N ILE A 68 6.29 0.32 -5.47
CA ILE A 68 7.48 1.17 -5.51
C ILE A 68 8.14 1.28 -4.12
N LEU A 69 7.33 1.56 -3.09
CA LEU A 69 7.79 1.65 -1.70
C LEU A 69 8.31 0.30 -1.18
N GLU A 70 7.73 -0.81 -1.61
CA GLU A 70 8.08 -2.15 -1.15
C GLU A 70 9.29 -2.74 -1.89
N ARG A 71 9.39 -2.56 -3.20
CA ARG A 71 10.34 -3.31 -4.05
C ARG A 71 11.55 -2.50 -4.50
N LEU A 72 11.42 -1.18 -4.66
CA LEU A 72 12.48 -0.36 -5.25
C LEU A 72 13.20 0.48 -4.19
N ILE A 73 12.49 1.39 -3.53
CA ILE A 73 13.10 2.41 -2.68
C ILE A 73 13.92 1.84 -1.51
N PRO A 74 13.52 0.75 -0.82
CA PRO A 74 14.32 0.18 0.27
C PRO A 74 15.70 -0.30 -0.15
N ASN A 75 15.89 -0.59 -1.44
CA ASN A 75 17.16 -1.05 -2.01
C ASN A 75 18.03 0.09 -2.55
N TRP A 76 17.56 1.34 -2.47
CA TRP A 76 18.30 2.48 -3.00
C TRP A 76 19.40 2.96 -2.03
N PRO A 77 20.52 3.49 -2.58
CA PRO A 77 21.48 4.22 -1.77
C PRO A 77 20.84 5.48 -1.17
N LEU A 78 21.31 5.89 0.01
CA LEU A 78 20.74 6.98 0.81
C LEU A 78 20.54 8.28 0.03
N HIS A 79 21.44 8.65 -0.89
CA HIS A 79 21.31 9.90 -1.64
C HIS A 79 20.11 9.89 -2.61
N LEU A 80 19.69 8.73 -3.10
CA LEU A 80 18.48 8.58 -3.93
C LEU A 80 17.21 8.58 -3.09
N VAL A 81 17.21 7.91 -1.93
CA VAL A 81 16.09 8.00 -0.98
C VAL A 81 15.89 9.47 -0.56
N LYS A 82 16.99 10.17 -0.27
CA LYS A 82 16.97 11.61 0.02
C LYS A 82 16.42 12.43 -1.15
N ALA A 83 16.68 12.03 -2.39
CA ALA A 83 16.17 12.73 -3.56
C ALA A 83 14.63 12.68 -3.67
N VAL A 84 13.99 11.65 -3.10
CA VAL A 84 12.52 11.48 -3.05
C VAL A 84 11.91 11.75 -1.67
N GLN A 85 12.68 12.35 -0.76
CA GLN A 85 12.25 12.56 0.63
C GLN A 85 10.97 13.40 0.73
N ALA A 86 10.82 14.42 -0.13
CA ALA A 86 9.64 15.29 -0.10
C ALA A 86 8.36 14.52 -0.42
N GLU A 87 8.41 13.62 -1.42
CA GLU A 87 7.31 12.76 -1.80
C GLU A 87 6.97 11.74 -0.70
N LEU A 88 7.98 11.15 -0.05
CA LEU A 88 7.79 10.27 1.12
C LEU A 88 7.12 11.00 2.29
N ILE A 89 7.50 12.25 2.58
CA ILE A 89 6.85 13.05 3.62
C ILE A 89 5.39 13.34 3.26
N ILE A 90 5.07 13.59 1.99
CA ILE A 90 3.68 13.76 1.54
C ILE A 90 2.89 12.47 1.80
N LEU A 91 3.44 11.30 1.45
CA LEU A 91 2.81 10.00 1.70
C LEU A 91 2.60 9.74 3.20
N LEU A 92 3.61 9.98 4.03
CA LEU A 92 3.51 9.90 5.49
C LEU A 92 2.31 10.71 6.03
N ASN A 93 2.02 11.88 5.45
CA ASN A 93 0.93 12.74 5.90
C ASN A 93 -0.45 12.37 5.32
N ARG A 94 -0.55 11.42 4.38
CA ARG A 94 -1.84 10.94 3.84
C ARG A 94 -2.41 9.84 4.74
N LEU A 95 -3.73 9.79 4.92
CA LEU A 95 -4.38 8.64 5.55
C LEU A 95 -4.66 7.59 4.46
N ASP A 96 -3.94 6.47 4.49
CA ASP A 96 -4.08 5.39 3.50
C ASP A 96 -4.36 4.04 4.18
N PRO A 97 -5.60 3.82 4.67
CA PRO A 97 -5.93 2.63 5.44
C PRO A 97 -6.04 1.35 4.60
N TYR A 98 -5.89 1.44 3.27
CA TYR A 98 -6.00 0.28 2.38
C TYR A 98 -4.63 -0.32 2.08
N GLU A 99 -3.70 0.48 1.56
CA GLU A 99 -2.38 -0.01 1.18
C GLU A 99 -1.29 0.36 2.20
N GLU A 100 -1.61 1.20 3.19
CA GLU A 100 -0.73 1.61 4.28
C GLU A 100 0.59 2.24 3.78
N ASN A 101 0.53 2.91 2.62
CA ASN A 101 1.70 3.56 2.00
C ASN A 101 2.31 4.65 2.89
N ASP A 102 1.50 5.25 3.74
CA ASP A 102 1.91 6.23 4.73
C ASP A 102 2.78 5.62 5.83
N LEU A 103 2.44 4.43 6.33
CA LEU A 103 3.27 3.69 7.28
C LEU A 103 4.56 3.18 6.64
N LYS A 104 4.49 2.69 5.39
CA LYS A 104 5.70 2.31 4.64
C LYS A 104 6.64 3.49 4.41
N ALA A 105 6.10 4.65 4.05
CA ALA A 105 6.88 5.87 3.92
C ALA A 105 7.53 6.26 5.27
N ALA A 106 6.80 6.10 6.38
CA ALA A 106 7.32 6.30 7.73
C ALA A 106 8.53 5.38 8.01
N CYS A 107 8.41 4.07 7.75
CA CYS A 107 9.49 3.10 7.89
C CYS A 107 10.74 3.54 7.11
N ILE A 108 10.58 3.85 5.81
CA ILE A 108 11.69 4.26 4.95
C ILE A 108 12.38 5.53 5.48
N LEU A 109 11.60 6.52 5.92
CA LEU A 109 12.14 7.78 6.46
C LEU A 109 12.93 7.56 7.77
N LEU A 110 12.47 6.64 8.63
CA LEU A 110 13.15 6.28 9.87
C LEU A 110 14.40 5.42 9.61
N ASP A 111 14.28 4.36 8.81
CA ASP A 111 15.36 3.42 8.51
C ASP A 111 16.53 4.08 7.77
N SER A 112 16.23 5.05 6.91
CA SER A 112 17.24 5.87 6.22
C SER A 112 17.86 6.96 7.11
N GLY A 113 17.33 7.18 8.32
CA GLY A 113 17.75 8.25 9.22
C GLY A 113 17.42 9.66 8.73
N LEU A 114 16.51 9.79 7.75
CA LEU A 114 16.06 11.06 7.19
C LEU A 114 15.07 11.78 8.11
N MET A 115 14.40 11.04 8.99
CA MET A 115 13.57 11.57 10.09
C MET A 115 13.85 10.78 11.38
N LYS A 116 13.53 11.39 12.52
CA LYS A 116 13.56 10.71 13.81
C LYS A 116 12.16 10.31 14.23
N TRP A 117 12.06 9.33 15.13
CA TRP A 117 10.79 8.95 15.74
C TRP A 117 10.06 10.14 16.37
N SER A 118 10.80 11.10 16.97
CA SER A 118 10.21 12.34 17.51
C SER A 118 9.40 13.14 16.49
N ASP A 119 9.79 13.10 15.22
CA ASP A 119 9.15 13.87 14.14
C ASP A 119 7.98 13.08 13.53
N VAL A 120 8.09 11.74 13.52
CA VAL A 120 7.08 10.83 12.95
C VAL A 120 5.95 10.57 13.94
N SER A 121 6.25 10.46 15.24
CA SER A 121 5.30 10.03 16.27
C SER A 121 4.09 10.96 16.38
N GLU A 122 4.27 12.27 16.24
CA GLU A 122 3.16 13.23 16.25
C GLU A 122 2.16 12.95 15.13
N VAL A 123 2.66 12.63 13.93
CA VAL A 123 1.82 12.29 12.77
C VAL A 123 1.10 10.97 12.99
N ILE A 124 1.78 9.97 13.53
CA ILE A 124 1.21 8.64 13.82
C ILE A 124 0.11 8.72 14.89
N VAL A 125 0.33 9.48 15.97
CA VAL A 125 -0.67 9.69 17.02
C VAL A 125 -1.90 10.40 16.45
N ALA A 126 -1.72 11.44 15.64
CA ALA A 126 -2.84 12.15 15.01
C ALA A 126 -3.67 11.23 14.09
N LYS A 127 -3.02 10.32 13.35
CA LYS A 127 -3.70 9.30 12.55
C LYS A 127 -4.49 8.32 13.42
N GLU A 128 -3.88 7.84 14.50
CA GLU A 128 -4.55 6.95 15.46
C GLU A 128 -5.84 7.59 15.98
N GLU A 129 -5.76 8.83 16.44
CA GLU A 129 -6.91 9.60 16.93
C GLU A 129 -7.99 9.78 15.85
N GLN A 130 -7.58 10.10 14.62
CA GLN A 130 -8.48 10.26 13.49
C GLN A 130 -9.21 8.94 13.16
N VAL A 131 -8.51 7.80 13.15
CA VAL A 131 -9.12 6.48 12.87
C VAL A 131 -10.03 6.05 14.01
N VAL A 132 -9.63 6.25 15.27
CA VAL A 132 -10.48 6.00 16.44
C VAL A 132 -11.76 6.83 16.38
N ALA A 133 -11.66 8.12 16.00
CA ALA A 133 -12.85 8.96 15.82
C ALA A 133 -13.77 8.42 14.70
N GLN A 134 -13.21 7.95 13.58
CA GLN A 134 -13.99 7.36 12.49
C GLN A 134 -14.69 6.06 12.91
N LEU A 135 -14.02 5.22 13.70
CA LEU A 135 -14.59 3.98 14.24
C LEU A 135 -15.65 4.24 15.31
N SER A 136 -15.56 5.35 16.05
CA SER A 136 -16.55 5.71 17.08
C SER A 136 -17.95 6.01 16.52
N VAL A 137 -18.07 6.21 15.20
CA VAL A 137 -19.35 6.48 14.52
C VAL A 137 -20.24 5.23 14.42
N TYR A 138 -19.67 4.03 14.46
CA TYR A 138 -20.43 2.78 14.38
C TYR A 138 -21.01 2.42 15.76
N SER A 139 -22.31 2.13 15.80
CA SER A 139 -22.97 1.67 17.03
C SER A 139 -22.64 0.21 17.34
N ALA A 140 -22.83 -0.20 18.60
CA ALA A 140 -22.69 -1.60 19.01
C ALA A 140 -23.61 -2.54 18.20
N GLU A 141 -24.84 -2.09 17.89
CA GLU A 141 -25.79 -2.83 17.06
C GLU A 141 -25.29 -3.02 15.62
N GLN A 142 -24.66 -1.99 15.03
CA GLN A 142 -24.07 -2.11 13.69
C GLN A 142 -22.90 -3.10 13.68
N ILE A 143 -22.04 -3.05 14.70
CA ILE A 143 -20.89 -3.95 14.82
C ILE A 143 -21.37 -5.40 15.00
N GLU A 144 -22.35 -5.65 15.87
CA GLU A 144 -22.95 -6.98 16.05
C GLU A 144 -23.56 -7.50 14.74
N HIS A 145 -24.24 -6.63 13.98
CA HIS A 145 -24.80 -6.99 12.69
C HIS A 145 -23.73 -7.36 11.64
N PHE A 146 -22.52 -6.77 11.69
CA PHE A 146 -21.43 -7.15 10.79
C PHE A 146 -20.98 -8.59 11.01
N GLU A 147 -20.98 -9.08 12.25
CA GLU A 147 -20.69 -10.48 12.57
C GLU A 147 -21.81 -11.43 12.10
N GLU A 148 -23.07 -10.99 12.23
CA GLU A 148 -24.22 -11.73 11.72
C GLU A 148 -24.16 -11.93 10.20
N LEU A 149 -23.76 -10.89 9.47
CA LEU A 149 -23.61 -10.95 8.02
C LEU A 149 -22.63 -12.02 7.58
N GLU A 150 -21.54 -12.22 8.33
CA GLU A 150 -20.57 -13.27 8.03
C GLU A 150 -21.14 -14.67 8.27
N ARG A 151 -21.87 -14.85 9.38
CA ARG A 151 -22.58 -16.11 9.67
C ARG A 151 -23.58 -16.44 8.57
N TYR A 152 -24.37 -15.46 8.14
CA TYR A 152 -25.35 -15.63 7.07
C TYR A 152 -24.69 -15.90 5.71
N ARG A 153 -23.57 -15.25 5.40
CA ARG A 153 -22.78 -15.52 4.18
C ARG A 153 -22.33 -16.97 4.13
N ILE A 154 -21.83 -17.50 5.24
CA ILE A 154 -21.40 -18.90 5.35
C ILE A 154 -22.59 -19.85 5.16
N GLU A 155 -23.74 -19.55 5.77
CA GLU A 155 -24.97 -20.34 5.59
C GLU A 155 -25.41 -20.39 4.11
N VAL A 156 -25.40 -19.26 3.41
CA VAL A 156 -25.71 -19.19 1.97
C VAL A 156 -24.76 -20.07 1.17
N LEU A 157 -23.45 -19.98 1.42
CA LEU A 157 -22.44 -20.78 0.73
C LEU A 157 -22.56 -22.28 0.99
N LEU A 158 -23.00 -22.68 2.19
CA LEU A 158 -23.17 -24.09 2.54
C LEU A 158 -24.46 -24.68 1.96
N ASN A 159 -25.54 -23.90 1.90
CA ASN A 159 -26.85 -24.37 1.45
C ASN A 159 -27.00 -24.31 -0.08
N ASP A 160 -26.77 -23.14 -0.69
CA ASP A 160 -26.79 -22.97 -2.14
C ASP A 160 -25.86 -21.81 -2.56
N PRO A 161 -24.61 -22.11 -2.96
CA PRO A 161 -23.64 -21.10 -3.38
C PRO A 161 -24.14 -20.16 -4.49
N ARG A 162 -25.13 -20.56 -5.28
CA ARG A 162 -25.67 -19.74 -6.38
C ARG A 162 -26.40 -18.50 -5.87
N LEU A 163 -26.87 -18.52 -4.62
CA LEU A 163 -27.55 -17.39 -3.99
C LEU A 163 -26.57 -16.30 -3.50
N ILE A 164 -25.26 -16.50 -3.62
CA ILE A 164 -24.28 -15.51 -3.18
C ILE A 164 -24.41 -14.16 -3.91
N VAL A 165 -24.81 -14.19 -5.19
CA VAL A 165 -25.00 -12.98 -5.99
C VAL A 165 -26.17 -12.17 -5.46
N GLU A 166 -27.28 -12.83 -5.14
CA GLU A 166 -28.47 -12.20 -4.55
C GLU A 166 -28.15 -11.63 -3.16
N TYR A 167 -27.47 -12.40 -2.31
CA TYR A 167 -26.99 -11.93 -1.01
C TYR A 167 -26.16 -10.64 -1.13
N VAL A 168 -25.17 -10.60 -2.03
CA VAL A 168 -24.32 -9.42 -2.23
C VAL A 168 -25.14 -8.22 -2.71
N GLN A 169 -26.09 -8.44 -3.63
CA GLN A 169 -26.95 -7.36 -4.14
C GLN A 169 -27.87 -6.80 -3.04
N GLU A 170 -28.53 -7.66 -2.28
CA GLU A 170 -29.45 -7.27 -1.22
C GLU A 170 -28.73 -6.59 -0.05
N LYS A 171 -27.53 -7.05 0.29
CA LYS A 171 -26.74 -6.56 1.44
C LYS A 171 -25.66 -5.56 1.04
N ASN A 172 -25.62 -5.11 -0.21
CA ASN A 172 -24.55 -4.30 -0.77
C ASN A 172 -24.13 -3.11 0.12
N GLU A 173 -25.08 -2.27 0.56
CA GLU A 173 -24.74 -1.07 1.33
C GLU A 173 -24.17 -1.40 2.72
N ILE A 174 -24.68 -2.45 3.37
CA ILE A 174 -24.19 -2.84 4.69
C ILE A 174 -22.86 -3.60 4.60
N LEU A 175 -22.63 -4.34 3.50
CA LEU A 175 -21.35 -4.96 3.19
C LEU A 175 -20.26 -3.92 2.92
N LYS A 176 -20.57 -2.82 2.21
CA LYS A 176 -19.62 -1.69 2.04
C LYS A 176 -19.27 -1.06 3.38
N MET A 177 -20.28 -0.87 4.24
CA MET A 177 -20.09 -0.31 5.58
C MET A 177 -19.20 -1.22 6.44
N LYS A 178 -19.49 -2.52 6.45
CA LYS A 178 -18.68 -3.55 7.11
C LYS A 178 -17.24 -3.53 6.60
N SER A 179 -17.04 -3.57 5.28
CA SER A 179 -15.71 -3.56 4.67
C SER A 179 -14.90 -2.33 5.08
N LYS A 180 -15.53 -1.14 5.08
CA LYS A 180 -14.87 0.08 5.56
C LYS A 180 -14.48 0.00 7.04
N TYR A 181 -15.38 -0.52 7.89
CA TYR A 181 -15.09 -0.73 9.31
C TYR A 181 -13.91 -1.68 9.50
N GLU A 182 -13.90 -2.83 8.84
CA GLU A 182 -12.84 -3.83 8.93
C GLU A 182 -11.49 -3.26 8.45
N THR A 183 -11.47 -2.52 7.34
CA THR A 183 -10.26 -1.83 6.86
C THR A 183 -9.74 -0.83 7.89
N GLN A 184 -10.61 -0.03 8.52
CA GLN A 184 -10.20 0.93 9.55
C GLN A 184 -9.71 0.24 10.83
N VAL A 185 -10.31 -0.88 11.22
CA VAL A 185 -9.84 -1.68 12.37
C VAL A 185 -8.46 -2.25 12.09
N GLY A 186 -8.25 -2.89 10.93
CA GLY A 186 -6.96 -3.44 10.56
C GLY A 186 -5.86 -2.38 10.52
N TYR A 187 -6.14 -1.23 9.90
CA TYR A 187 -5.19 -0.14 9.86
C TYR A 187 -4.88 0.47 11.25
N LEU A 188 -5.86 0.51 12.16
CA LEU A 188 -5.63 0.93 13.55
C LEU A 188 -4.69 -0.06 14.28
N GLU A 189 -4.83 -1.36 14.02
CA GLU A 189 -3.91 -2.38 14.54
C GLU A 189 -2.50 -2.14 13.97
N SER A 190 -2.36 -1.95 12.66
CA SER A 190 -1.07 -1.63 12.01
C SER A 190 -0.41 -0.37 12.58
N ILE A 191 -1.17 0.70 12.84
CA ILE A 191 -0.65 1.93 13.48
C ILE A 191 -0.07 1.61 14.87
N ARG A 192 -0.79 0.83 15.68
CA ARG A 192 -0.37 0.49 17.04
C ARG A 192 0.86 -0.42 17.04
N GLU A 193 0.89 -1.43 16.18
CA GLU A 193 2.04 -2.29 16.00
C GLU A 193 3.27 -1.50 15.56
N PHE A 194 3.13 -0.62 14.57
CA PHE A 194 4.20 0.25 14.10
C PHE A 194 4.75 1.13 15.23
N ARG A 195 3.86 1.72 16.04
CA ARG A 195 4.23 2.54 17.18
C ARG A 195 4.99 1.75 18.25
N GLU A 196 4.51 0.57 18.63
CA GLU A 196 5.17 -0.31 19.60
C GLU A 196 6.58 -0.71 19.14
N GLN A 197 6.74 -1.04 17.85
CA GLN A 197 8.04 -1.36 17.26
C GLN A 197 9.02 -0.18 17.34
N CYS A 198 8.56 1.04 17.08
CA CYS A 198 9.41 2.23 17.10
C CYS A 198 9.74 2.72 18.53
N GLU A 199 8.79 2.63 19.46
CA GLU A 199 9.00 3.01 20.87
C GLU A 199 9.97 2.06 21.59
N GLY A 200 10.01 0.78 21.20
CA GLY A 200 10.94 -0.21 21.77
C GLY A 200 12.41 -0.05 21.35
N ILE A 201 12.70 0.84 20.39
CA ILE A 201 14.04 1.07 19.81
C ILE A 201 14.67 2.39 20.33
N SER A 202 13.89 3.27 20.96
CA SER A 202 14.35 4.57 21.50
C SER A 202 14.93 4.47 22.92
#